data_AF-A0A939ISD4-F1
#
_entry.id   AF-A0A939ISD4-F1
#
_cell.length_a   1.000
_cell.length_b   1.000
_cell.length_c   1.000
_cell.angle_alpha   90.00
_cell.angle_beta   90.00
_cell.angle_gamma   90.00
#
_symmetry.space_group_name_H-M   'P 1'
#
loop_
_entity.id
_entity.type
_entity.pdbx_description
1 polymer ?
#
loop_
_entity_poly.entity_id
_entity_poly.type
_entity_poly.pdbx_seq_one_letter_code
_entity_poly.pdbx_strand_id
1 'polypeptide(L)' 'MLRLLFLIPAILCLIWYLYLRHNGYTAAQGKQGFIYIFVFSAVIAAFYTLMLWLTHL' A
#
# COMPACT_ATOMS: atom_id res chain seq x y z
N MET A 1 -18.31 -0.31 -3.11
CA MET A 1 -17.56 0.97 -3.07
C MET A 1 -16.11 0.81 -2.61
N LEU A 2 -15.76 -0.15 -1.72
CA LEU A 2 -14.39 -0.43 -1.27
C LEU A 2 -13.44 -1.10 -2.29
N ARG A 3 -13.95 -1.61 -3.41
CA ARG A 3 -13.19 -2.46 -4.36
C ARG A 3 -11.96 -1.76 -4.96
N LEU A 4 -12.03 -0.45 -5.16
CA LEU A 4 -10.93 0.35 -5.70
C LEU A 4 -9.86 0.70 -4.64
N LEU A 5 -10.22 0.77 -3.36
CA LEU A 5 -9.29 1.11 -2.28
C LEU A 5 -8.22 0.01 -2.09
N PHE A 6 -8.56 -1.25 -2.36
CA PHE A 6 -7.58 -2.35 -2.40
C PHE A 6 -6.59 -2.23 -3.56
N LEU A 7 -6.97 -1.58 -4.66
CA LEU A 7 -6.10 -1.41 -5.83
C LEU A 7 -5.02 -0.34 -5.60
N ILE A 8 -5.26 0.62 -4.71
CA ILE A 8 -4.34 1.71 -4.41
C ILE A 8 -2.93 1.21 -4.03
N PRO A 9 -2.75 0.30 -3.04
CA PRO A 9 -1.44 -0.25 -2.73
C PRO A 9 -0.78 -0.95 -3.92
N ALA A 10 -1.56 -1.69 -4.71
CA ALA A 10 -1.04 -2.40 -5.87
C ALA A 10 -0.50 -1.44 -6.93
N ILE A 11 -1.24 -0.35 -7.22
CA ILE A 11 -0.82 0.70 -8.15
C ILE A 11 0.42 1.43 -7.62
N LEU A 12 0.43 1.79 -6.33
CA LEU A 12 1.59 2.43 -5.69
C LEU A 12 2.85 1.55 -5.76
N CYS A 13 2.72 0.25 -5.49
CA CYS A 13 3.82 -0.71 -5.65
C CYS A 13 4.32 -0.75 -7.10
N LEU A 14 3.41 -0.71 -8.08
CA LEU A 14 3.76 -0.73 -9.50
C LEU A 14 4.50 0.56 -9.91
N ILE A 15 4.01 1.72 -9.47
CA ILE A 15 4.65 3.02 -9.70
C ILE A 15 6.04 3.05 -9.07
N TRP A 16 6.18 2.59 -7.83
CA TRP A 16 7.47 2.54 -7.13
C TRP A 16 8.45 1.59 -7.83
N TYR A 17 7.97 0.43 -8.29
CA TYR A 17 8.77 -0.50 -9.08
C TYR A 17 9.27 0.12 -10.39
N LEU A 18 8.39 0.81 -11.14
CA LEU A 18 8.75 1.51 -12.36
C LEU A 18 9.77 2.63 -12.10
N TYR A 19 9.60 3.37 -11.00
CA TYR A 19 10.54 4.39 -10.56
C TYR A 19 11.93 3.81 -10.30
N LEU A 20 12.02 2.69 -9.56
CA LEU A 20 13.31 2.03 -9.31
C LEU A 20 13.96 1.59 -10.62
N ARG A 21 13.19 0.96 -11.51
CA ARG A 21 13.68 0.48 -12.79
C ARG A 21 14.16 1.60 -13.71
N HIS A 22 13.45 2.74 -13.75
CA HIS A 22 13.84 3.91 -14.53
C HIS A 22 15.16 4.52 -14.01
N ASN A 23 15.40 4.48 -12.70
CA ASN A 23 16.61 5.00 -12.09
C ASN A 23 17.75 3.96 -12.01
N GLY A 24 17.57 2.76 -12.58
CA GLY A 24 18.58 1.70 -12.53
C GLY A 24 18.75 1.05 -11.15
N TYR A 25 17.84 1.31 -10.21
CA TYR A 25 17.85 0.68 -8.89
C TYR A 25 17.24 -0.73 -8.94
N THR A 26 17.83 -1.63 -8.16
CA THR A 26 17.28 -2.96 -7.91
C THR A 26 16.11 -2.89 -6.92
N ALA A 27 15.21 -3.88 -6.98
CA ALA A 27 14.10 -3.99 -6.03
C ALA A 27 14.58 -4.07 -4.56
N ALA A 28 15.77 -4.65 -4.33
CA ALA A 28 16.39 -4.72 -3.00
C ALA A 28 16.75 -3.33 -2.45
N GLN A 29 17.28 -2.43 -3.29
CA GLN A 29 17.61 -1.06 -2.91
C GLN A 29 16.36 -0.23 -2.60
N GLY A 30 15.25 -0.51 -3.29
CA GLY A 30 13.98 0.16 -3.08
C GLY A 30 13.06 -0.47 -2.03
N LYS A 31 13.52 -1.46 -1.26
CA LYS A 31 12.69 -2.21 -0.29
C LYS A 31 11.93 -1.30 0.68
N GLN A 32 12.56 -0.19 1.10
CA GLN A 32 11.95 0.78 2.00
C GLN A 32 10.62 1.35 1.46
N GLY A 33 10.56 1.71 0.17
CA GLY A 33 9.32 2.24 -0.43
C GLY A 33 8.18 1.22 -0.43
N PHE A 34 8.47 -0.06 -0.68
CA PHE A 34 7.47 -1.12 -0.57
C PHE A 34 6.98 -1.31 0.87
N ILE A 35 7.87 -1.20 1.86
CA ILE A 35 7.49 -1.25 3.28
C ILE A 35 6.59 -0.07 3.62
N TYR A 36 6.91 1.15 3.19
CA TYR A 36 6.07 2.32 3.45
C TYR A 36 4.67 2.16 2.85
N ILE A 37 4.57 1.71 1.59
CA ILE A 37 3.28 1.46 0.93
C ILE A 37 2.48 0.40 1.69
N PHE A 38 3.14 -0.67 2.13
CA PHE A 38 2.51 -1.75 2.89
C PHE A 38 2.01 -1.27 4.26
N VAL A 39 2.85 -0.60 5.04
CA VAL A 39 2.47 -0.10 6.38
C VAL A 39 1.33 0.90 6.27
N PHE A 40 1.41 1.85 5.35
CA PHE A 40 0.34 2.83 5.14
C PHE A 40 -1.00 2.16 4.81
N SER A 41 -0.97 1.16 3.91
CA SER A 41 -2.16 0.43 3.51
C SER A 41 -2.71 -0.45 4.64
N ALA A 42 -1.83 -1.07 5.43
CA ALA A 42 -2.20 -1.87 6.59
C ALA A 42 -2.85 -1.01 7.68
N VAL A 43 -2.33 0.19 7.94
CA VAL A 43 -2.93 1.15 8.89
C VAL A 43 -4.35 1.54 8.47
N ILE A 44 -4.54 1.86 7.18
CA ILE A 44 -5.86 2.20 6.64
C ILE A 44 -6.83 1.01 6.77
N ALA A 45 -6.38 -0.19 6.41
CA ALA A 45 -7.20 -1.40 6.53
C ALA A 45 -7.59 -1.68 7.98
N ALA A 46 -6.64 -1.56 8.92
CA ALA A 46 -6.89 -1.72 10.34
C ALA A 46 -7.90 -0.68 10.86
N PHE A 47 -7.74 0.58 10.46
CA PHE A 47 -8.65 1.66 10.83
C PHE A 47 -10.09 1.40 10.35
N TYR A 48 -10.28 1.05 9.07
CA TYR A 48 -11.60 0.73 8.55
C TYR A 48 -12.20 -0.53 9.19
N THR A 49 -11.37 -1.53 9.49
CA THR A 49 -11.81 -2.75 10.18
C THR A 49 -12.27 -2.44 11.60
N LEU A 50 -11.50 -1.64 12.34
CA LEU A 50 -11.86 -1.17 13.67
C LEU A 50 -13.18 -0.38 13.63
N MET A 51 -13.32 0.52 12.65
CA MET A 51 -14.53 1.32 12.52
C MET A 51 -15.76 0.48 12.19
N LEU A 52 -15.64 -0.48 11.26
CA LEU A 52 -16.71 -1.43 11.00
C LEU A 52 -17.10 -2.20 12.26
N TRP A 53 -16.12 -2.67 13.03
CA TRP A 53 -16.37 -3.39 14.27
C TRP A 53 -17.11 -2.52 15.30
N LEU A 54 -16.66 -1.28 15.50
CA LEU A 54 -17.29 -0.32 16.42
C LEU A 54 -18.70 0.11 15.98
N THR A 55 -18.96 0.19 14.68
CA THR A 55 -20.25 0.67 14.16
C THR A 55 -21.29 -0.46 14.05
N HIS A 56 -20.84 -1.71 14.00
CA HIS A 56 -21.71 -2.90 14.03
C HIS A 56 -21.88 -3.48 15.45
N LEU A 57 -21.31 -2.82 16.47
CA LEU A 57 -21.49 -3.11 17.89
C LEU A 57 -22.71 -2.39 18.44
#